data_AF-A0A6P0XZY1-F1
#
_entry.id   AF-A0A6P0XZY1-F1
#
_cell.length_a   1.000
_cell.length_b   1.000
_cell.length_c   1.000
_cell.angle_alpha   90.00
_cell.angle_beta   90.00
_cell.angle_gamma   90.00
#
_symmetry.space_group_name_H-M   'P 1'
#
loop_
_entity.id
_entity.type
_entity.pdbx_description
1 polymer ?
#
loop_
_entity_poly.entity_id
_entity_poly.type
_entity_poly.pdbx_seq_one_letter_code
_entity_poly.pdbx_strand_id
1 'polypeptide(L)'
;VDIETVKAKKDLPEVVLVDSRDSDRYLGKHEPIDPIAGHIPGAVNYPWKQVTDENSLAKVDEQIQRWEKVKNAEEVIVYCGSGVTASINEKFGYS
;
A
#
# COMPACT_ATOMS: atom_id res chain seq x y z
N VAL A 1 6.90 -7.82 5.29
CA VAL A 1 6.88 -7.23 6.63
C VAL A 1 6.03 -8.11 7.53
N ASP A 2 6.48 -8.39 8.76
CA ASP A 2 5.71 -9.12 9.75
C ASP A 2 4.70 -8.20 10.46
N ILE A 3 3.67 -8.79 11.09
CA ILE A 3 2.61 -8.04 11.76
C ILE A 3 3.11 -7.28 13.00
N GLU A 4 4.18 -7.73 13.65
CA GLU A 4 4.73 -7.06 14.83
C GLU A 4 5.45 -5.77 14.43
N THR A 5 6.21 -5.80 13.34
CA THR A 5 6.84 -4.61 12.75
C THR A 5 5.80 -3.58 12.35
N VAL A 6 4.70 -3.98 11.70
CA VAL A 6 3.61 -3.04 11.36
C VAL A 6 3.03 -2.43 12.62
N LYS A 7 2.75 -3.22 13.67
CA LYS A 7 2.20 -2.70 14.93
C LYS A 7 3.15 -1.76 15.66
N ALA A 8 4.44 -2.04 15.65
CA ALA A 8 5.45 -1.23 16.32
C ALA A 8 5.68 0.11 15.60
N LYS A 9 5.53 0.14 14.27
CA LYS A 9 5.91 1.29 13.43
C LYS A 9 4.75 2.11 12.88
N LYS A 10 3.51 1.58 12.83
CA LYS A 10 2.37 2.25 12.16
C LYS A 10 2.03 3.65 12.68
N ASP A 11 2.37 3.94 13.93
CA ASP A 11 2.05 5.20 14.59
C ASP A 11 3.22 6.20 14.56
N LEU A 12 4.35 5.82 13.94
CA LEU A 12 5.49 6.70 13.78
C LEU A 12 5.21 7.71 12.66
N PRO A 13 5.49 9.01 12.87
CA PRO A 13 5.20 10.05 11.89
C PRO A 13 6.03 9.92 10.61
N GLU A 14 7.18 9.25 10.68
CA GLU A 14 8.05 8.98 9.54
C GLU A 14 7.66 7.72 8.72
N VAL A 15 6.67 6.96 9.19
CA VAL A 15 6.23 5.70 8.57
C VAL A 15 4.90 5.89 7.87
N VAL A 16 4.82 5.49 6.60
CA VAL A 16 3.56 5.43 5.86
C VAL A 16 3.18 3.98 5.55
N LEU A 17 1.98 3.61 5.96
CA LEU A 17 1.37 2.34 5.59
C LEU A 17 0.65 2.47 4.24
N VAL A 18 0.93 1.55 3.33
CA VAL A 18 0.30 1.49 2.01
C VAL A 18 -0.50 0.20 1.89
N ASP A 19 -1.81 0.34 1.74
CA ASP A 19 -2.72 -0.77 1.47
C ASP A 19 -2.85 -0.99 -0.03
N SER A 20 -2.32 -2.11 -0.53
CA SER A 20 -2.36 -2.43 -1.96
C SER A 20 -3.61 -3.19 -2.41
N ARG A 21 -4.58 -3.40 -1.53
CA ARG A 21 -5.87 -4.04 -1.86
C ARG A 21 -6.75 -3.14 -2.72
N ASP A 22 -7.78 -3.75 -3.30
CA ASP A 22 -8.85 -3.04 -4.01
C ASP A 22 -9.50 -1.99 -3.09
N SER A 23 -9.92 -0.86 -3.66
CA SER A 23 -10.46 0.26 -2.89
C SER A 23 -11.72 -0.09 -2.10
N ASP A 24 -12.54 -1.03 -2.58
CA ASP A 24 -13.73 -1.48 -1.84
C ASP A 24 -13.37 -2.25 -0.56
N ARG A 25 -12.24 -2.97 -0.57
CA ARG A 25 -11.72 -3.66 0.62
C ARG A 25 -11.12 -2.67 1.61
N TYR A 26 -10.31 -1.74 1.11
CA TYR A 26 -9.76 -0.64 1.92
C TYR A 26 -10.87 0.18 2.60
N LEU A 27 -11.93 0.53 1.87
CA LEU A 27 -13.08 1.26 2.42
C LEU A 27 -14.00 0.41 3.30
N GLY A 28 -13.78 -0.91 3.38
CA GLY A 28 -14.63 -1.84 4.11
C GLY A 28 -16.03 -2.01 3.51
N LYS A 29 -16.22 -1.63 2.24
CA LYS A 29 -17.50 -1.79 1.52
C LYS A 29 -17.77 -3.24 1.13
N HIS A 30 -16.71 -3.97 0.78
CA HIS A 30 -16.79 -5.37 0.39
C HIS A 30 -15.52 -6.08 0.84
N GLU A 31 -15.64 -6.99 1.83
CA GLU A 31 -14.51 -7.75 2.36
C GLU A 31 -14.83 -9.25 2.33
N PRO A 32 -14.48 -9.95 1.25
CA PRO A 32 -14.74 -11.38 1.12
C PRO A 32 -13.61 -12.27 1.67
N ILE A 33 -12.46 -11.69 2.04
CA ILE A 33 -11.24 -12.44 2.37
C ILE A 33 -10.84 -12.25 3.84
N ASP A 34 -10.73 -11.00 4.30
CA ASP A 34 -10.24 -10.70 5.64
C ASP A 34 -11.38 -10.78 6.68
N PRO A 35 -11.10 -11.20 7.92
CA PRO A 35 -12.11 -11.27 8.98
C PRO A 35 -12.60 -9.88 9.45
N ILE A 36 -11.84 -8.83 9.15
CA ILE A 36 -12.15 -7.45 9.53
C ILE A 36 -12.16 -6.61 8.26
N ALA A 37 -13.30 -5.99 7.96
CA ALA A 37 -13.45 -5.05 6.86
C ALA A 37 -12.79 -3.71 7.19
N GLY A 38 -12.22 -3.07 6.18
CA GLY A 38 -11.56 -1.76 6.30
C GLY A 38 -10.03 -1.87 6.29
N HIS A 39 -9.37 -0.82 6.75
CA HIS A 39 -7.91 -0.66 6.68
C HIS A 39 -7.32 -0.24 8.02
N ILE A 40 -5.99 -0.36 8.14
CA ILE A 40 -5.27 0.14 9.31
C ILE A 40 -5.38 1.67 9.33
N PRO A 41 -5.79 2.30 10.45
CA PRO A 41 -5.87 3.75 10.54
C PRO A 41 -4.56 4.43 10.12
N GLY A 42 -4.65 5.46 9.29
CA GLY A 42 -3.49 6.18 8.74
C GLY A 42 -2.89 5.55 7.48
N ALA A 43 -3.31 4.34 7.09
CA ALA A 43 -2.88 3.75 5.82
C ALA A 43 -3.48 4.50 4.62
N VAL A 44 -2.73 4.55 3.53
CA VAL A 44 -3.16 5.08 2.24
C VAL A 44 -3.42 3.94 1.25
N ASN A 45 -4.44 4.05 0.39
CA ASN A 45 -4.80 2.99 -0.55
C ASN A 45 -4.12 3.16 -1.92
N TYR A 46 -3.37 2.14 -2.34
CA TYR A 46 -2.69 2.06 -3.64
C TYR A 46 -2.96 0.71 -4.29
N PRO A 47 -4.15 0.50 -4.88
CA PRO A 47 -4.52 -0.78 -5.46
C PRO A 47 -3.50 -1.26 -6.49
N TRP A 48 -3.05 -2.50 -6.35
CA TRP A 48 -2.05 -3.09 -7.26
C TRP A 48 -2.56 -3.14 -8.71
N LYS A 49 -3.87 -3.33 -8.92
CA LYS A 49 -4.48 -3.38 -10.26
C LYS A 49 -4.35 -2.07 -11.03
N GLN A 50 -4.24 -0.94 -10.33
CA GLN A 50 -4.02 0.35 -10.96
C GLN A 50 -2.55 0.61 -11.33
N VAL A 51 -1.64 -0.34 -11.04
CA VAL A 51 -0.24 -0.31 -11.51
C VAL A 51 -0.13 -0.82 -12.95
N THR A 52 -1.13 -1.57 -13.43
CA THR A 52 -1.21 -2.10 -14.79
C THR A 52 -2.42 -1.51 -15.50
N ASP A 53 -2.20 -0.83 -16.62
CA ASP A 53 -3.27 -0.56 -17.59
C ASP A 53 -3.42 -1.79 -18.50
N GLU A 54 -4.56 -1.95 -19.18
CA GLU A 54 -5.11 -3.21 -19.73
C GLU A 54 -4.15 -4.14 -20.52
N ASN A 55 -2.94 -3.72 -20.92
CA ASN A 55 -1.88 -4.59 -21.43
C ASN A 55 -0.44 -4.06 -21.14
N SER A 56 -0.23 -3.15 -20.20
CA SER A 56 1.08 -2.52 -19.95
C SER A 56 1.22 -1.98 -18.53
N LEU A 57 2.46 -1.86 -18.03
CA LEU A 57 2.72 -1.06 -16.83
C LEU A 57 2.20 0.36 -17.09
N ALA A 58 1.45 0.91 -16.13
CA ALA A 58 1.04 2.30 -16.18
C ALA A 58 2.27 3.20 -16.36
N LYS A 59 2.08 4.35 -17.04
CA LYS A 59 3.19 5.24 -17.37
C LYS A 59 3.97 5.62 -16.12
N VAL A 60 5.29 5.70 -16.24
CA VAL A 60 6.20 6.03 -15.12
C VAL A 60 5.75 7.31 -14.41
N ASP A 61 5.32 8.33 -15.15
CA ASP A 61 4.83 9.60 -14.60
C ASP A 61 3.57 9.43 -13.74
N GLU A 62 2.65 8.56 -14.14
CA GLU A 62 1.43 8.27 -13.38
C GLU A 62 1.75 7.50 -12.11
N GLN A 63 2.73 6.59 -12.15
CA GLN A 63 3.21 5.93 -10.94
C GLN A 63 3.90 6.93 -10.00
N ILE A 64 4.78 7.80 -10.50
CA ILE A 64 5.45 8.84 -9.69
C ILE A 64 4.41 9.73 -9.01
N GLN A 65 3.42 10.23 -9.76
CA GLN A 65 2.34 11.05 -9.19
C GLN A 65 1.52 10.32 -8.13
N ARG A 66 1.35 9.00 -8.26
CA ARG A 66 0.71 8.22 -7.21
C ARG A 66 1.57 8.27 -5.94
N TRP A 67 2.87 8.04 -6.03
CA TRP A 67 3.77 8.03 -4.86
C TRP A 67 4.03 9.40 -4.23
N GLU A 68 3.63 10.51 -4.85
CA GLU A 68 3.85 11.87 -4.34
C GLU A 68 3.36 12.10 -2.89
N LYS A 69 2.27 11.45 -2.48
CA LYS A 69 1.74 11.60 -1.11
C LYS A 69 2.61 10.95 -0.04
N VAL A 70 3.47 10.00 -0.43
CA VAL A 70 4.31 9.23 0.49
C VAL A 70 5.80 9.49 0.23
N LYS A 71 6.13 10.41 -0.68
CA LYS A 71 7.51 10.71 -1.10
C LYS A 71 8.42 11.22 0.03
N ASN A 72 7.83 11.81 1.08
CA ASN A 72 8.54 12.34 2.23
C ASN A 72 8.58 11.36 3.41
N ALA A 73 8.03 10.15 3.26
CA ALA A 73 8.11 9.11 4.28
C ALA A 73 9.54 8.56 4.32
N GLU A 74 10.11 8.42 5.51
CA GLU A 74 11.42 7.75 5.66
C GLU A 74 11.27 6.24 5.46
N GLU A 75 10.11 5.69 5.82
CA GLU A 75 9.80 4.28 5.65
C GLU A 75 8.38 4.08 5.10
N VAL A 76 8.28 3.27 4.04
CA VAL A 76 7.01 2.91 3.42
C VAL A 76 6.79 1.42 3.59
N ILE A 77 5.68 1.05 4.23
CA ILE A 77 5.34 -0.35 4.49
C ILE A 77 4.09 -0.72 3.70
N VAL A 78 4.24 -1.63 2.72
CA VAL A 78 3.14 -2.07 1.85
C VAL A 78 2.54 -3.40 2.33
N TYR A 79 1.20 -3.50 2.38
CA TYR A 79 0.46 -4.71 2.74
C TYR A 79 -0.75 -4.97 1.83
N CYS A 80 -1.11 -6.25 1.61
CA CYS A 80 -2.14 -6.67 0.65
C CYS A 80 -3.25 -7.57 1.23
N GLY A 81 -3.35 -7.69 2.56
CA GLY A 81 -4.36 -8.49 3.28
C GLY A 81 -4.10 -9.99 3.32
N SER A 82 -3.61 -10.61 2.24
CA SER A 82 -3.38 -12.07 2.20
C SER A 82 -2.06 -12.53 2.84
N GLY A 83 -1.17 -11.61 3.25
CA GLY A 83 0.14 -11.94 3.82
C GLY A 83 1.16 -12.53 2.84
N VAL A 84 0.79 -12.83 1.59
CA VAL A 84 1.65 -13.56 0.62
C VAL A 84 2.27 -12.65 -0.45
N THR A 85 2.00 -11.35 -0.48
CA THR A 85 2.51 -10.50 -1.58
C THR A 85 2.84 -9.07 -1.12
N ALA A 86 3.71 -8.94 -0.13
CA ALA A 86 4.35 -7.66 0.21
C ALA A 86 5.56 -7.33 -0.70
N SER A 87 5.73 -8.02 -1.83
CA SER A 87 7.01 -8.06 -2.57
C SER A 87 7.03 -7.34 -3.93
N ILE A 88 6.22 -6.29 -4.17
CA ILE A 88 6.31 -5.54 -5.46
C ILE A 88 6.62 -4.04 -5.31
N ASN A 89 6.81 -3.48 -4.12
CA ASN A 89 7.28 -2.09 -3.97
C ASN A 89 8.60 -1.95 -3.22
N GLU A 90 9.50 -2.94 -3.36
CA GLU A 90 10.88 -2.70 -2.98
C GLU A 90 11.52 -1.74 -3.99
N LYS A 91 11.73 -0.51 -3.51
CA LYS A 91 12.80 0.40 -3.92
C LYS A 91 12.52 1.28 -5.15
N PHE A 92 11.64 2.27 -4.98
CA PHE A 92 11.93 3.59 -5.56
C PHE A 92 12.72 4.40 -4.52
N GLY A 93 13.96 3.95 -4.29
CA GLY A 93 14.94 4.75 -3.57
C GLY A 93 15.32 5.92 -4.46
N TYR A 94 14.84 7.11 -4.11
CA TYR A 94 15.41 8.34 -4.62
C TYR A 94 16.79 8.50 -3.97
N SER A 95 17.84 8.40 -4.78
CA SER A 95 19.17 8.92 -4.46
C SER A 95 19.16 10.43 -4.47
#